data_AF-A0A8C5QAH2-F1
#
_entry.id   AF-A0A8C5QAH2-F1
#
_cell.length_a   1.000
_cell.length_b   1.000
_cell.length_c   1.000
_cell.angle_alpha   90.00
_cell.angle_beta   90.00
_cell.angle_gamma   90.00
#
_symmetry.space_group_name_H-M   'P 1'
#
loop_
_entity.id
_entity.type
_entity.pdbx_description
1 polymer ?
#
loop_
_entity_poly.entity_id
_entity_poly.type
_entity_poly.pdbx_seq_one_letter_code
_entity_poly.pdbx_strand_id
1 'polypeptide(L)'
;MGTAGITGVLLLTAFFLGAADQPDPDYMTEVKTECHFTNGTERVRFLYRDFYNKEEFVYFDSDIGKFIAKTELGKLDADTLNQQEDTLNYYKSQVPTVCVPNYDIWHSVTADRREPDASDSAKSKMVTGIVGFVLGGIFIAVGLVLYLKSRKAALRVPTNEHFIPQ
;
A
#
# COMPACT_ATOMS: atom_id res chain seq x y z
N MET A 1 -3.26 51.42 -51.21
CA MET A 1 -4.02 50.56 -50.27
C MET A 1 -3.05 49.48 -49.79
N GLY A 2 -2.50 49.52 -48.57
CA GLY A 2 -1.66 48.37 -48.16
C GLY A 2 -0.88 48.42 -46.85
N THR A 3 -0.58 49.60 -46.28
CA THR A 3 0.28 49.66 -45.08
C THR A 3 -0.52 49.72 -43.77
N ALA A 4 -1.65 50.42 -43.76
CA ALA A 4 -2.52 50.52 -42.58
C ALA A 4 -3.08 49.16 -42.11
N GLY A 5 -3.32 48.22 -43.05
CA GLY A 5 -3.79 46.87 -42.71
C GLY A 5 -2.72 46.00 -42.05
N ILE A 6 -1.45 46.15 -42.47
CA ILE A 6 -0.35 45.32 -41.96
C ILE A 6 0.02 45.74 -40.54
N THR A 7 0.10 47.04 -40.25
CA THR A 7 0.37 47.55 -38.90
C THR A 7 -0.75 47.18 -37.92
N GLY A 8 -2.00 47.20 -38.36
CA GLY A 8 -3.14 46.77 -37.54
C GLY A 8 -3.10 45.27 -37.20
N VAL A 9 -2.75 44.41 -38.15
CA VAL A 9 -2.56 42.97 -37.92
C VAL A 9 -1.36 42.68 -37.02
N LEU A 10 -0.26 43.44 -37.15
CA LEU A 10 0.92 43.29 -36.28
C LEU A 10 0.62 43.67 -34.82
N LEU A 11 -0.16 44.73 -34.60
CA LEU A 11 -0.56 45.16 -33.26
C LEU A 11 -1.57 44.19 -32.63
N LEU A 12 -2.53 43.68 -33.39
CA LEU A 12 -3.47 42.64 -32.93
C LEU A 12 -2.72 41.34 -32.57
N THR A 13 -1.82 40.88 -33.44
CA THR A 13 -1.01 39.68 -33.14
C THR A 13 -0.07 39.89 -31.95
N ALA A 14 0.51 41.08 -31.77
CA ALA A 14 1.27 41.42 -30.57
C ALA A 14 0.39 41.52 -29.31
N PHE A 15 -0.87 41.94 -29.42
CA PHE A 15 -1.83 41.97 -28.31
C PHE A 15 -2.26 40.54 -27.92
N PHE A 16 -2.45 39.64 -28.90
CA PHE A 16 -2.74 38.22 -28.66
C PHE A 16 -1.51 37.43 -28.19
N LEU A 17 -0.30 37.76 -28.65
CA LEU A 17 0.96 37.16 -28.17
C LEU A 17 1.40 37.74 -26.81
N GLY A 18 1.03 38.98 -26.51
CA GLY A 18 1.31 39.67 -25.25
C GLY A 18 0.32 39.34 -24.12
N ALA A 19 -0.85 38.78 -24.45
CA ALA A 19 -1.71 38.07 -23.52
C ALA A 19 -1.18 36.65 -23.26
N ALA A 20 0.09 36.54 -22.89
CA ALA A 20 0.54 35.36 -22.19
C ALA A 20 -0.24 35.34 -20.87
N ASP A 21 -1.17 34.41 -20.76
CA ASP A 21 -1.84 34.04 -19.52
C ASP A 21 -0.74 33.75 -18.50
N GLN A 22 -0.40 34.73 -17.65
CA GLN A 22 0.55 34.53 -16.58
C GLN A 22 -0.15 33.57 -15.62
N PRO A 23 0.33 32.32 -15.44
CA PRO A 23 -0.38 31.38 -14.58
C PRO A 23 -0.47 32.00 -13.19
N ASP A 24 -1.68 31.99 -12.63
CA ASP A 24 -1.90 32.43 -11.27
C ASP A 24 -0.93 31.69 -10.33
N PRO A 25 -0.29 32.37 -9.36
CA PRO A 25 0.62 31.72 -8.44
C PRO A 25 -0.14 30.66 -7.63
N ASP A 26 0.18 29.39 -7.87
CA ASP A 26 -0.35 28.26 -7.11
C ASP A 26 0.40 28.14 -5.78
N TYR A 27 -0.32 28.35 -4.69
CA TYR A 27 0.19 28.13 -3.33
C TYR A 27 -0.66 27.07 -2.67
N MET A 28 0.00 26.06 -2.09
CA MET A 28 -0.67 24.98 -1.38
C MET A 28 -0.29 25.01 0.10
N THR A 29 -1.27 24.85 0.97
CA THR A 29 -1.04 24.58 2.39
C THR A 29 -1.50 23.16 2.70
N GLU A 30 -0.67 22.40 3.41
CA GLU A 30 -1.00 21.04 3.82
C GLU A 30 -0.70 20.87 5.30
N VAL A 31 -1.59 20.19 6.01
CA VAL A 31 -1.44 19.87 7.43
C VAL A 31 -1.55 18.36 7.59
N LYS A 32 -0.58 17.75 8.25
CA LYS A 32 -0.60 16.32 8.58
C LYS A 32 -0.69 16.10 10.07
N THR A 33 -1.66 15.30 10.47
CA THR A 33 -1.79 14.72 11.81
C THR A 33 -1.47 13.23 11.74
N GLU A 34 -0.37 12.84 12.37
CA GLU A 34 0.13 11.48 12.32
C GLU A 34 0.15 10.88 13.73
N CYS A 35 -0.29 9.63 13.84
CA CYS A 35 -0.14 8.82 15.05
C CYS A 35 0.69 7.59 14.70
N HIS A 36 1.90 7.50 15.24
CA HIS A 36 2.81 6.38 15.05
C HIS A 36 2.71 5.44 16.25
N PHE A 37 2.26 4.21 16.00
CA PHE A 37 2.02 3.19 17.02
C PHE A 37 3.14 2.14 16.98
N THR A 38 3.81 1.91 18.11
CA THR A 38 4.85 0.87 18.25
C THR A 38 4.42 -0.12 19.31
N ASN A 39 4.45 -1.41 18.95
CA ASN A 39 3.97 -2.51 19.80
C ASN A 39 2.54 -2.24 20.33
N GLY A 40 1.62 -1.97 19.40
CA GLY A 40 0.27 -1.53 19.71
C GLY A 40 0.23 -0.12 20.29
N THR A 41 -0.41 0.04 21.45
CA THR A 41 -0.53 1.33 22.14
C THR A 41 0.52 1.54 23.25
N GLU A 42 1.52 0.65 23.35
CA GLU A 42 2.58 0.77 24.37
C GLU A 42 3.40 2.07 24.20
N ARG A 43 3.78 2.38 22.95
CA ARG A 43 4.42 3.65 22.61
C ARG A 43 3.70 4.28 21.43
N VAL A 44 3.12 5.45 21.68
CA VAL A 44 2.38 6.23 20.68
C VAL A 44 3.03 7.60 20.55
N ARG A 45 3.44 7.94 19.32
CA ARG A 45 4.01 9.25 19.00
C ARG A 45 3.07 10.02 18.09
N PHE A 46 2.64 11.18 18.53
CA PHE A 46 1.82 12.10 17.76
C PHE A 46 2.70 13.19 17.12
N LEU A 47 2.48 13.42 15.83
CA LEU A 47 3.13 14.46 15.05
C LEU A 47 2.06 15.32 14.37
N TYR A 48 2.14 16.62 14.58
CA TYR A 48 1.38 17.61 13.82
C TYR A 48 2.36 18.38 12.96
N ARG A 49 2.15 18.44 11.65
CA ARG A 49 3.12 18.99 10.69
C ARG A 49 2.44 19.94 9.73
N ASP A 50 2.98 21.14 9.59
CA ASP A 50 2.50 22.12 8.62
C ASP A 50 3.49 22.27 7.46
N PHE A 51 2.92 22.32 6.25
CA PHE A 51 3.65 22.43 5.00
C PHE A 51 3.17 23.63 4.20
N TYR A 52 4.13 24.38 3.66
CA TYR A 52 3.89 25.29 2.55
C TYR A 52 4.42 24.66 1.28
N ASN A 53 3.56 24.52 0.29
CA ASN A 53 3.79 23.71 -0.90
C ASN A 53 4.24 22.31 -0.50
N LYS A 54 5.54 21.99 -0.66
CA LYS A 54 6.10 20.67 -0.31
C LYS A 54 7.12 20.75 0.82
N GLU A 55 7.28 21.91 1.43
CA GLU A 55 8.27 22.18 2.46
C GLU A 55 7.59 22.22 3.82
N GLU A 56 7.94 21.27 4.69
CA GLU A 56 7.56 21.29 6.10
C GLU A 56 8.28 22.46 6.77
N PHE A 57 7.56 23.41 7.35
CA PHE A 57 8.17 24.59 7.98
C PHE A 57 8.15 24.54 9.51
N VAL A 58 7.13 23.91 10.11
CA VAL A 58 7.00 23.72 11.56
C VAL A 58 6.27 22.42 11.88
N TYR A 59 6.62 21.78 12.99
CA TYR A 59 5.92 20.59 13.47
C TYR A 59 5.94 20.49 15.00
N PHE A 60 4.90 19.90 15.58
CA PHE A 60 4.86 19.45 16.97
C PHE A 60 5.20 17.96 17.06
N ASP A 61 5.98 17.60 18.07
CA ASP A 61 6.35 16.22 18.37
C ASP A 61 6.00 15.89 19.82
N SER A 62 5.14 14.89 20.05
CA SER A 62 4.72 14.51 21.40
C SER A 62 5.86 13.99 22.26
N ASP A 63 6.89 13.37 21.68
CA ASP A 63 8.04 12.86 22.44
C ASP A 63 8.89 14.01 23.02
N ILE A 64 8.85 15.16 22.36
CA ILE A 64 9.56 16.38 22.78
C ILE A 64 8.61 17.31 23.56
N GLY A 65 7.32 17.27 23.23
CA GLY A 65 6.26 18.05 23.86
C GLY A 65 6.22 19.51 23.41
N LYS A 66 6.76 19.85 22.23
CA LYS A 66 6.75 21.23 21.71
C LYS A 66 6.85 21.33 20.19
N PHE A 67 6.56 22.52 19.67
CA PHE A 67 6.76 22.87 18.27
C PHE A 67 8.23 23.13 17.97
N ILE A 68 8.66 22.67 16.79
CA ILE A 68 10.02 22.73 16.31
C ILE A 68 9.99 23.24 14.88
N ALA A 69 10.74 24.30 14.62
CA ALA A 69 10.91 24.84 13.28
C ALA A 69 11.81 23.94 12.43
N LYS A 70 11.39 23.67 11.19
CA LYS A 70 12.22 23.03 10.15
C LYS A 70 12.95 24.06 9.30
N THR A 71 12.36 25.24 9.14
CA THR A 71 12.88 26.34 8.31
C THR A 71 12.96 27.63 9.11
N GLU A 72 13.61 28.65 8.56
CA GLU A 72 13.68 29.99 9.16
C GLU A 72 12.28 30.62 9.34
N LEU A 73 11.38 30.38 8.38
CA LEU A 73 10.00 30.86 8.43
C LEU A 73 9.27 30.32 9.68
N GLY A 74 9.39 29.03 9.93
CA GLY A 74 8.70 28.37 11.05
C GLY A 74 9.25 28.68 12.44
N LYS A 75 10.36 29.43 12.56
CA LYS A 75 10.93 29.80 13.88
C LYS A 75 9.97 30.67 14.68
N LEU A 76 9.42 31.72 14.04
CA LEU A 76 8.48 32.62 14.69
C LEU A 76 7.21 31.88 15.12
N ASP A 77 6.71 30.97 14.28
CA ASP A 77 5.54 30.16 14.56
C ASP A 77 5.80 29.20 15.72
N ALA A 78 6.92 28.47 15.69
CA ALA A 78 7.30 27.56 16.76
C ALA A 78 7.43 28.29 18.11
N ASP A 79 8.09 29.44 18.14
CA ASP A 79 8.27 30.22 19.37
C ASP A 79 6.93 30.73 19.90
N THR A 80 6.07 31.25 19.03
CA THR A 80 4.74 31.75 19.41
C THR A 80 3.85 30.62 19.95
N LEU A 81 3.80 29.48 19.25
CA LEU A 81 2.99 28.32 19.64
C LEU A 81 3.49 27.69 20.94
N ASN A 82 4.81 27.71 21.18
CA ASN A 82 5.40 27.19 22.41
C ASN A 82 5.17 28.11 23.63
N GLN A 83 4.97 29.41 23.41
CA GLN A 83 4.63 30.36 24.47
C GLN A 83 3.14 30.28 24.88
N GLN A 84 2.27 29.82 23.98
CA GLN A 84 0.85 29.64 24.25
C GLN A 84 0.58 28.29 24.95
N GLU A 85 0.47 28.34 26.27
CA GLU A 85 0.32 27.13 27.10
C GLU A 85 -0.94 26.32 26.74
N ASP A 86 -2.08 26.97 26.50
CA ASP A 86 -3.32 26.29 26.12
C ASP A 86 -3.16 25.49 24.81
N THR A 87 -2.55 26.11 23.80
CA THR A 87 -2.25 25.49 22.51
C THR A 87 -1.30 24.32 22.69
N LEU A 88 -0.19 24.51 23.42
CA LEU A 88 0.79 23.47 23.67
C LEU A 88 0.18 22.26 24.39
N ASN A 89 -0.66 22.52 25.39
CA ASN A 89 -1.34 21.48 26.17
C ASN A 89 -2.38 20.74 25.33
N TYR A 90 -3.09 21.43 24.43
CA TYR A 90 -3.98 20.81 23.47
C TYR A 90 -3.24 19.79 22.59
N TYR A 91 -2.07 20.15 22.05
CA TYR A 91 -1.28 19.24 21.21
C TYR A 91 -0.64 18.08 22.01
N LYS A 92 -0.18 18.35 23.24
CA LYS A 92 0.29 17.28 24.16
C LYS A 92 -0.82 16.27 24.49
N SER A 93 -2.07 16.73 24.56
CA SER A 93 -3.22 15.86 24.85
C SER A 93 -3.66 14.98 23.69
N GLN A 94 -3.12 15.17 22.47
CA GLN A 94 -3.57 14.44 21.27
C GLN A 94 -3.29 12.93 21.34
N VAL A 95 -2.21 12.52 22.01
CA VAL A 95 -1.91 11.09 22.17
C VAL A 95 -3.04 10.36 22.91
N PRO A 96 -3.42 10.73 24.14
CA PRO A 96 -4.50 10.04 24.85
C PRO A 96 -5.91 10.36 24.34
N THR A 97 -6.14 11.50 23.69
CA THR A 97 -7.49 11.93 23.28
C THR A 97 -7.86 11.53 21.85
N VAL A 98 -6.87 11.45 20.95
CA VAL A 98 -7.10 11.17 19.54
C VAL A 98 -6.42 9.88 19.12
N CYS A 99 -5.10 9.74 19.33
CA CYS A 99 -4.36 8.60 18.79
C CYS A 99 -4.80 7.27 19.43
N VAL A 100 -4.77 7.17 20.76
CA VAL A 100 -5.08 5.91 21.46
C VAL A 100 -6.52 5.46 21.20
N PRO A 101 -7.56 6.31 21.35
CA PRO A 101 -8.93 5.90 21.04
C PRO A 101 -9.13 5.50 19.58
N ASN A 102 -8.47 6.20 18.63
CA ASN A 102 -8.57 5.87 17.22
C ASN A 102 -7.86 4.55 16.86
N TYR A 103 -6.81 4.18 17.60
CA TYR A 103 -6.16 2.89 17.41
C TYR A 103 -7.16 1.76 17.60
N ASP A 104 -7.91 1.75 18.71
CA ASP A 104 -8.87 0.68 19.00
C ASP A 104 -9.98 0.59 17.94
N ILE A 105 -10.42 1.75 17.43
CA ILE A 105 -11.46 1.84 16.40
C ILE A 105 -10.96 1.29 15.05
N TRP A 106 -9.75 1.70 14.62
CA TRP A 106 -9.28 1.44 13.26
C TRP A 106 -8.35 0.24 13.13
N HIS A 107 -7.62 -0.15 14.18
CA HIS A 107 -6.60 -1.20 14.12
C HIS A 107 -7.18 -2.53 13.62
N SER A 108 -8.36 -2.93 14.09
CA SER A 108 -9.05 -4.16 13.64
C SER A 108 -9.43 -4.12 12.15
N VAL A 109 -9.61 -2.92 11.58
CA VAL A 109 -10.05 -2.72 10.19
C VAL A 109 -8.86 -2.49 9.25
N THR A 110 -7.75 -1.94 9.74
CA THR A 110 -6.61 -1.52 8.92
C THR A 110 -5.36 -2.36 9.13
N ALA A 111 -5.02 -2.74 10.37
CA ALA A 111 -3.81 -3.50 10.68
C ALA A 111 -4.00 -5.02 10.49
N ASP A 112 -5.22 -5.53 10.75
CA ASP A 112 -5.58 -6.93 10.46
C ASP A 112 -5.90 -7.19 8.98
N ARG A 113 -5.97 -6.15 8.14
CA ARG A 113 -5.83 -6.30 6.69
C ARG A 113 -4.35 -6.57 6.35
N ARG A 114 -3.83 -7.72 6.78
CA ARG A 114 -2.65 -8.29 6.13
C ARG A 114 -3.04 -8.65 4.70
N GLU A 115 -2.40 -8.04 3.72
CA GLU A 115 -2.19 -8.77 2.47
C GLU A 115 -1.52 -10.09 2.87
N PRO A 116 -2.01 -11.26 2.43
CA PRO A 116 -1.35 -12.51 2.75
C PRO A 116 0.07 -12.42 2.19
N ASP A 117 1.06 -12.31 3.09
CA ASP A 117 2.47 -12.24 2.75
C ASP A 117 2.75 -13.29 1.67
N ALA A 118 3.51 -12.94 0.63
CA ALA A 118 3.80 -13.86 -0.47
C ALA A 118 4.32 -15.23 0.01
N SER A 119 4.89 -15.29 1.22
CA SER A 119 5.22 -16.49 1.99
C SER A 119 4.04 -17.46 2.19
N ASP A 120 2.89 -16.98 2.66
CA ASP A 120 1.76 -17.85 3.00
C ASP A 120 0.98 -18.28 1.75
N SER A 121 0.97 -17.43 0.73
CA SER A 121 0.56 -17.79 -0.64
C SER A 121 1.47 -18.89 -1.23
N ALA A 122 2.79 -18.78 -1.06
CA ALA A 122 3.74 -19.78 -1.53
C ALA A 122 3.60 -21.13 -0.79
N LYS A 123 3.38 -21.12 0.54
CA LYS A 123 3.13 -22.32 1.34
C LYS A 123 1.83 -23.01 0.91
N SER A 124 0.74 -22.26 0.71
CA SER A 124 -0.55 -22.82 0.25
C SER A 124 -0.45 -23.48 -1.13
N LYS A 125 0.32 -22.88 -2.04
CA LYS A 125 0.61 -23.45 -3.37
C LYS A 125 1.42 -24.75 -3.26
N MET A 126 2.44 -24.79 -2.40
CA MET A 126 3.22 -26.01 -2.15
C MET A 126 2.37 -27.12 -1.54
N VAL A 127 1.49 -26.81 -0.59
CA VAL A 127 0.58 -27.78 0.05
C VAL A 127 -0.37 -28.41 -0.97
N THR A 128 -0.98 -27.59 -1.84
CA THR A 128 -1.88 -28.09 -2.88
C THR A 128 -1.16 -29.02 -3.88
N GLY A 129 0.09 -28.68 -4.24
CA GLY A 129 0.92 -29.52 -5.11
C GLY A 129 1.28 -30.88 -4.50
N ILE A 130 1.64 -30.92 -3.22
CA ILE A 130 1.97 -32.17 -2.51
C ILE A 130 0.75 -33.09 -2.44
N VAL A 131 -0.42 -32.55 -2.08
CA VAL A 131 -1.66 -33.34 -2.00
C VAL A 131 -2.01 -33.95 -3.36
N GLY A 132 -1.89 -33.18 -4.45
CA GLY A 132 -2.13 -33.69 -5.80
C GLY A 132 -1.17 -34.81 -6.21
N PHE A 133 0.13 -34.66 -5.89
CA PHE A 133 1.14 -35.66 -6.24
C PHE A 133 0.94 -36.98 -5.48
N VAL A 134 0.62 -36.91 -4.19
CA VAL A 134 0.35 -38.10 -3.36
C VAL A 134 -0.88 -38.85 -3.85
N LEU A 135 -1.99 -38.13 -4.12
CA LEU A 135 -3.21 -38.75 -4.66
C LEU A 135 -2.93 -39.40 -6.01
N GLY A 136 -2.24 -38.70 -6.92
CA GLY A 136 -1.85 -39.25 -8.23
C GLY A 136 -0.98 -40.50 -8.14
N GLY A 137 0.02 -40.51 -7.24
CA GLY A 137 0.88 -41.66 -7.01
C GLY A 137 0.10 -42.89 -6.52
N ILE A 138 -0.86 -42.71 -5.62
CA ILE A 138 -1.74 -43.80 -5.14
C ILE A 138 -2.58 -44.37 -6.29
N PHE A 139 -3.18 -43.51 -7.11
CA PHE A 139 -3.96 -43.94 -8.28
C PHE A 139 -3.11 -44.74 -9.27
N ILE A 140 -1.88 -44.30 -9.55
CA ILE A 140 -0.95 -45.02 -10.44
C ILE A 140 -0.57 -46.38 -9.85
N ALA A 141 -0.24 -46.45 -8.56
CA ALA A 141 0.13 -47.69 -7.91
C ALA A 141 -1.02 -48.71 -7.91
N VAL A 142 -2.23 -48.28 -7.53
CA VAL A 142 -3.44 -49.13 -7.56
C VAL A 142 -3.74 -49.58 -8.98
N GLY A 143 -3.69 -48.66 -9.96
CA GLY A 143 -3.89 -48.96 -11.38
C GLY A 143 -2.89 -49.99 -11.91
N LEU A 144 -1.61 -49.85 -11.56
CA LEU A 144 -0.56 -50.80 -11.96
C LEU A 144 -0.79 -52.18 -11.34
N VAL A 145 -1.19 -52.25 -10.06
CA VAL A 145 -1.51 -53.52 -9.39
C VAL A 145 -2.70 -54.20 -10.09
N LEU A 146 -3.76 -53.46 -10.38
CA LEU A 146 -4.94 -53.98 -11.10
C LEU A 146 -4.56 -54.42 -12.52
N TYR A 147 -3.73 -53.66 -13.23
CA TYR A 147 -3.24 -53.97 -14.57
C TYR A 147 -2.36 -55.22 -14.59
N LEU A 148 -1.44 -55.37 -13.63
CA LEU A 148 -0.60 -56.56 -13.53
C LEU A 148 -1.42 -57.79 -13.13
N LYS A 149 -2.46 -57.62 -12.29
CA LYS A 149 -3.39 -58.69 -11.94
C LYS A 149 -4.22 -59.13 -13.15
N SER A 150 -4.68 -58.21 -14.00
CA SER A 150 -5.42 -58.53 -15.23
C SER A 150 -4.53 -59.20 -16.30
N ARG A 151 -3.28 -58.77 -16.47
CA ARG A 151 -2.31 -59.48 -17.34
C ARG A 151 -2.01 -60.89 -16.85
N LYS A 152 -1.86 -61.09 -15.54
CA LYS A 152 -1.68 -62.44 -14.96
C LYS A 152 -2.94 -63.31 -15.08
N ALA A 153 -4.13 -62.72 -15.19
CA ALA A 153 -5.36 -63.45 -15.50
C ALA A 153 -5.46 -63.80 -17.00
N ALA A 154 -5.05 -62.90 -17.89
CA ALA A 154 -5.02 -63.12 -19.34
C ALA A 154 -3.97 -64.16 -19.78
N LEU A 155 -2.82 -64.23 -19.11
CA LEU A 155 -1.80 -65.28 -19.32
C LEU A 155 -2.14 -66.63 -18.66
N ARG A 156 -3.25 -66.72 -17.91
CA ARG A 156 -3.80 -67.99 -17.40
C ARG A 156 -4.98 -68.52 -18.23
N VAL A 157 -5.31 -67.89 -19.36
CA VAL A 157 -6.23 -68.49 -20.33
C VAL A 157 -5.51 -69.73 -20.90
N PRO A 158 -6.06 -70.95 -20.75
CA PRO A 158 -5.42 -72.14 -21.29
C PRO A 158 -5.50 -72.07 -22.81
N THR A 159 -4.35 -72.15 -23.47
CA THR A 159 -4.27 -72.47 -24.90
C THR A 159 -4.74 -73.91 -25.08
N ASN A 160 -6.03 -74.09 -25.39
CA ASN A 160 -6.51 -75.34 -25.97
C ASN A 160 -6.03 -75.39 -27.42
N GLU A 161 -5.10 -76.28 -27.73
CA GLU A 161 -4.98 -76.90 -29.05
C GLU A 161 -4.05 -78.13 -29.00
N HIS A 162 -4.64 -79.33 -29.00
CA HIS A 162 -4.12 -80.38 -29.88
C HIS A 162 -5.21 -81.35 -30.34
N PHE A 163 -5.49 -81.19 -31.62
CA PHE A 163 -6.20 -82.06 -32.55
C PHE A 163 -5.49 -83.42 -32.66
N ILE A 164 -6.21 -84.54 -32.53
CA ILE A 164 -5.79 -85.86 -33.04
C ILE A 164 -7.01 -86.48 -33.75
N PRO A 165 -6.89 -86.95 -35.01
CA PRO A 165 -7.96 -87.63 -35.71
C PRO A 165 -8.02 -89.10 -35.29
N GLN A 166 -9.23 -89.65 -35.13
CA GLN A 166 -9.66 -90.98 -35.59
C GLN A 166 -11.18 -91.01 -35.69
#